data_AF-L9ZJL5-F1
#
_entry.id   AF-L9ZJL5-F1
#
_cell.length_a   1.000
_cell.length_b   1.000
_cell.length_c   1.000
_cell.angle_alpha   90.00
_cell.angle_beta   90.00
_cell.angle_gamma   90.00
#
_symmetry.space_group_name_H-M   'P 1'
#
loop_
_entity.id
_entity.type
_entity.pdbx_description
1 polymer ?
#
loop_
_entity_poly.entity_id
_entity_poly.type
_entity_poly.pdbx_seq_one_letter_code
_entity_poly.pdbx_strand_id
1 'polypeptide(L)' 'MINIHLCLVGIHISLVGSALLIESQIAGHSPGPISWLMLIGGLILTLFSVLNQLFPVPTGSDT' A
#
# COMPACT_ATOMS: atom_id res chain seq x y z
N MET A 1 16.80 2.87 7.42
CA MET A 1 15.87 4.01 7.24
C MET A 1 14.93 3.88 6.04
N ILE A 2 15.36 3.38 4.88
CA ILE A 2 14.53 3.24 3.66
C ILE A 2 13.23 2.43 3.84
N ASN A 3 13.25 1.37 4.66
CA ASN A 3 12.10 0.47 4.83
C ASN A 3 10.89 1.12 5.53
N ILE A 4 11.10 2.15 6.37
CA ILE A 4 10.00 2.81 7.09
C ILE A 4 9.27 3.78 6.16
N HIS A 5 10.00 4.47 5.29
CA HIS A 5 9.42 5.41 4.31
C HIS A 5 8.53 4.69 3.29
N LEU A 6 8.95 3.52 2.80
CA LEU A 6 8.15 2.71 1.88
C LEU A 6 6.84 2.21 2.51
N CYS A 7 6.89 1.77 3.77
CA CYS A 7 5.71 1.35 4.51
C CYS A 7 4.74 2.53 4.74
N LEU A 8 5.25 3.68 5.16
CA LEU A 8 4.44 4.89 5.36
C LEU A 8 3.75 5.34 4.06
N VAL A 9 4.47 5.31 2.94
CA VAL A 9 3.93 5.63 1.60
C VAL A 9 2.85 4.63 1.19
N GLY A 10 3.06 3.33 1.39
CA GLY A 10 2.06 2.29 1.10
C GLY A 10 0.77 2.48 1.90
N ILE A 11 0.88 2.75 3.20
CA ILE A 11 -0.26 3.05 4.08
C ILE A 11 -0.98 4.31 3.60
N HIS A 12 -0.25 5.36 3.22
CA HIS A 12 -0.83 6.62 2.74
C HIS A 12 -1.63 6.42 1.44
N ILE A 13 -1.08 5.69 0.47
CA ILE A 13 -1.74 5.40 -0.81
C ILE A 13 -3.00 4.54 -0.58
N SER A 14 -2.92 3.54 0.31
CA SER A 14 -4.07 2.69 0.66
C SER A 14 -5.18 3.46 1.37
N LEU A 15 -4.82 4.40 2.26
CA LEU A 15 -5.76 5.26 2.96
C LEU A 15 -6.50 6.21 2.01
N VAL A 16 -5.77 6.83 1.08
CA VAL A 16 -6.36 7.70 0.04
C VAL A 16 -7.29 6.90 -0.89
N GLY A 17 -6.89 5.71 -1.33
CA GLY A 17 -7.73 4.84 -2.15
C GLY A 17 -9.02 4.42 -1.46
N SER A 18 -8.95 4.11 -0.15
CA SER A 18 -10.12 3.78 0.67
C SER A 18 -11.06 4.98 0.85
N ALA A 19 -10.51 6.17 1.10
CA ALA A 19 -11.31 7.40 1.23
C ALA A 19 -12.08 7.72 -0.06
N LEU A 20 -11.45 7.58 -1.24
CA LEU A 20 -12.10 7.79 -2.53
C LEU A 20 -13.19 6.74 -2.83
N LEU A 21 -12.98 5.49 -2.39
CA LEU A 21 -13.99 4.44 -2.50
C LEU A 21 -15.21 4.73 -1.62
N ILE A 22 -14.99 5.15 -0.38
CA ILE A 22 -16.07 5.53 0.55
C ILE A 22 -16.84 6.74 0.02
N GLU A 23 -16.14 7.79 -0.42
CA GLU A 23 -16.74 8.96 -1.07
C GLU A 23 -17.62 8.57 -2.26
N SER A 24 -17.11 7.69 -3.15
CA SER A 24 -17.90 7.24 -4.32
C SER A 24 -19.17 6.48 -3.94
N GLN A 25 -19.11 5.65 -2.88
CA GLN A 25 -20.27 4.90 -2.37
C GLN A 25 -21.31 5.86 -1.76
N ILE A 26 -20.87 6.87 -1.00
CA ILE A 26 -21.74 7.89 -0.40
C ILE A 26 -22.36 8.78 -1.48
N ALA A 27 -21.59 9.13 -2.52
CA ALA A 27 -22.06 9.90 -3.66
C ALA A 27 -22.98 9.10 -4.61
N GLY A 28 -23.18 7.81 -4.37
CA GLY A 28 -24.02 6.92 -5.20
C GLY A 28 -23.45 6.69 -6.61
N HIS A 29 -22.16 6.94 -6.80
CA HIS A 29 -21.48 6.75 -8.09
C HIS A 29 -20.60 5.51 -8.03
N SER A 30 -20.51 4.76 -9.14
CA SER A 30 -19.64 3.60 -9.19
C SER A 30 -18.18 4.05 -9.01
N PRO A 31 -17.43 3.51 -8.03
CA PRO A 31 -16.02 3.84 -7.86
C PRO A 31 -15.26 3.61 -9.17
N GLY A 32 -14.59 4.66 -9.64
CA GLY A 32 -13.76 4.56 -10.84
C GLY A 32 -12.64 3.51 -10.67
N PRO A 33 -12.16 2.92 -11.78
CA PRO A 33 -11.10 1.91 -11.73
C PRO A 33 -9.82 2.43 -11.07
N ILE A 34 -9.60 3.75 -11.06
CA ILE A 34 -8.47 4.42 -10.41
C ILE A 34 -8.50 4.25 -8.88
N SER A 35 -9.68 4.37 -8.24
CA SER A 35 -9.80 4.22 -6.78
C SER A 35 -9.48 2.79 -6.34
N TRP A 36 -9.94 1.80 -7.13
CA TRP A 36 -9.59 0.39 -6.94
C TRP A 36 -8.10 0.12 -7.13
N LEU A 37 -7.48 0.72 -8.15
CA LEU A 37 -6.05 0.57 -8.44
C LEU A 37 -5.19 1.19 -7.34
N MET A 38 -5.61 2.32 -6.75
CA MET A 38 -4.96 2.93 -5.60
C MET A 38 -5.07 2.07 -4.34
N LEU A 39 -6.24 1.50 -4.06
CA LEU A 39 -6.43 0.63 -2.89
C LEU A 39 -5.58 -0.65 -3.03
N ILE A 40 -5.69 -1.35 -4.16
CA ILE A 40 -4.92 -2.57 -4.42
C ILE A 40 -3.42 -2.28 -4.49
N GLY A 41 -3.02 -1.21 -5.17
CA GLY A 41 -1.61 -0.82 -5.30
C GLY A 41 -0.98 -0.43 -3.96
N GLY A 42 -1.68 0.36 -3.14
CA GLY A 42 -1.22 0.71 -1.79
C GLY A 42 -1.11 -0.51 -0.87
N LEU A 43 -2.07 -1.44 -0.97
CA LEU A 43 -2.05 -2.69 -0.21
C LEU A 43 -0.87 -3.59 -0.60
N ILE A 44 -0.61 -3.76 -1.90
CA ILE A 44 0.51 -4.57 -2.41
C ILE A 44 1.86 -3.99 -1.96
N LEU A 45 2.05 -2.66 -2.07
CA LEU A 45 3.28 -2.01 -1.62
C LEU A 45 3.50 -2.15 -0.11
N THR A 46 2.42 -2.01 0.67
CA THR A 46 2.47 -2.19 2.13
C THR A 46 2.81 -3.64 2.47
N LEU A 47 2.17 -4.61 1.81
CA LEU A 47 2.41 -6.03 2.03
C LEU A 47 3.84 -6.42 1.63
N PHE A 48 4.35 -5.92 0.51
CA PHE A 48 5.73 -6.12 0.10
C PHE A 48 6.72 -5.54 1.11
N SER A 49 6.44 -4.34 1.62
CA SER A 49 7.28 -3.71 2.65
C SER A 49 7.28 -4.49 3.97
N VAL A 50 6.11 -4.99 4.40
CA VAL A 50 5.98 -5.82 5.61
C VAL A 50 6.66 -7.17 5.42
N LEU A 51 6.50 -7.83 4.27
CA LEU A 51 7.17 -9.09 3.95
C LEU A 51 8.70 -8.93 3.95
N ASN A 52 9.22 -7.84 3.39
CA ASN A 52 10.65 -7.55 3.42
C ASN A 52 11.18 -7.25 4.83
N GLN A 53 10.30 -6.79 5.75
CA GLN A 53 10.65 -6.64 7.17
C GLN A 53 10.55 -7.96 7.96
N LEU A 54 9.55 -8.79 7.67
CA LEU A 54 9.31 -10.06 8.38
C LEU A 54 10.27 -11.16 7.93
N PHE A 55 10.57 -11.22 6.63
CA PHE A 55 11.55 -12.08 6.00
C PHE A 55 12.60 -11.18 5.37
N PRO A 56 13.53 -10.61 6.16
CA PRO A 56 14.69 -9.98 5.57
C PRO A 56 15.38 -11.07 4.74
N VAL A 57 15.43 -10.89 3.43
CA VAL A 57 16.23 -11.74 2.55
C VAL A 57 17.62 -11.81 3.19
N PRO A 58 18.15 -13.00 3.51
CA PRO A 58 19.49 -13.11 4.04
C PRO A 58 20.43 -12.57 2.98
N THR A 59 20.89 -11.33 3.15
CA THR A 59 22.03 -10.81 2.43
C THR A 59 23.22 -11.55 3.01
N GLY A 60 23.58 -12.68 2.40
CA GLY A 60 24.79 -13.42 2.74
C GLY A 60 25.99 -12.52 2.54
N SER A 61 26.42 -11.86 3.60
CA SER A 61 27.65 -11.07 3.66
C SER A 61 28.18 -11.08 5.08
N ASP A 62 28.36 -12.27 5.64
CA ASP A 62 29.24 -12.49 6.79
C ASP A 62 30.43 -13.33 6.27
N THR A 63 31.44 -12.62 5.77
CA THR A 63 32.85 -13.05 5.78
C THR A 63 33.47 -12.59 7.08
#